data_AF-A0A418YUE2-F1
#
_entry.id   AF-A0A418YUE2-F1
#
_cell.length_a   1.000
_cell.length_b   1.000
_cell.length_c   1.000
_cell.angle_alpha   90.00
_cell.angle_beta   90.00
_cell.angle_gamma   90.00
#
_symmetry.space_group_name_H-M   'P 1'
#
loop_
_entity.id
_entity.type
_entity.pdbx_description
1 polymer ?
#
loop_
_entity_poly.entity_id
_entity_poly.type
_entity_poly.pdbx_seq_one_letter_code
_entity_poly.pdbx_strand_id
1 'polypeptide(L)' 'MTNDVRAALDRFESFTGRFSQSGIIDPISGFTTSDAALLIGEIELADAQRRMEDHSPHDDA' A
#
# COMPACT_ATOMS: atom_id res chain seq x y z
N MET A 1 3.34 -7.79 -7.45
CA MET A 1 2.45 -8.07 -6.30
C MET A 1 1.54 -9.19 -6.68
N THR A 2 1.39 -10.18 -5.80
CA THR A 2 0.47 -11.30 -6.00
C THR A 2 -0.97 -10.84 -5.89
N ASN A 3 -1.91 -11.58 -6.49
CA ASN A 3 -3.33 -11.22 -6.46
C ASN A 3 -3.89 -11.17 -5.03
N ASP A 4 -3.42 -12.05 -4.14
CA ASP A 4 -3.87 -12.09 -2.74
C ASP A 4 -3.48 -10.83 -1.97
N VAL A 5 -2.27 -10.31 -2.20
CA VAL A 5 -1.79 -9.08 -1.55
C VAL A 5 -2.55 -7.88 -2.08
N ARG A 6 -2.85 -7.83 -3.39
CA ARG A 6 -3.71 -6.78 -3.97
C ARG A 6 -5.10 -6.78 -3.32
N ALA A 7 -5.74 -7.95 -3.25
CA ALA A 7 -7.07 -8.07 -2.63
C ALA A 7 -7.05 -7.77 -1.12
N ALA A 8 -5.92 -7.99 -0.43
CA ALA A 8 -5.76 -7.55 0.95
C ALA A 8 -5.63 -6.02 1.06
N LEU A 9 -4.90 -5.38 0.14
CA LEU A 9 -4.73 -3.92 0.09
C LEU A 9 -6.06 -3.22 -0.19
N ASP A 10 -6.85 -3.71 -1.16
CA ASP A 10 -8.18 -3.15 -1.49
C ASP A 10 -9.14 -3.21 -0.28
N ARG A 11 -9.09 -4.33 0.47
CA ARG A 11 -9.88 -4.50 1.70
C ARG A 11 -9.40 -3.56 2.81
N PHE A 12 -8.09 -3.34 2.91
CA PHE A 12 -7.52 -2.42 3.87
C PHE A 12 -7.89 -0.97 3.55
N GLU A 13 -7.77 -0.54 2.30
CA GLU A 13 -8.22 0.78 1.86
C GLU A 13 -9.71 1.00 2.17
N SER A 14 -10.56 0.03 1.83
CA SER A 14 -11.99 0.05 2.16
C SER A 14 -12.27 0.13 3.67
N PHE A 15 -11.44 -0.52 4.49
CA PHE A 15 -11.54 -0.45 5.95
C PHE A 15 -11.15 0.95 6.47
N THR A 16 -10.04 1.50 6.01
CA THR A 16 -9.54 2.82 6.45
C THR A 16 -10.51 3.95 6.09
N GLY A 17 -11.20 3.86 4.95
CA GLY A 17 -12.22 4.83 4.53
C GLY A 17 -13.38 5.00 5.53
N ARG A 18 -13.64 3.99 6.38
CA ARG A 18 -14.67 4.05 7.44
C ARG A 18 -14.32 5.04 8.55
N PHE A 19 -13.06 5.43 8.68
CA PHE A 19 -12.55 6.36 9.69
C PHE A 19 -12.34 7.78 9.16
N SER A 20 -12.79 8.06 7.92
CA SER A 20 -12.60 9.36 7.25
C SER A 20 -13.15 10.56 8.04
N GLN A 21 -14.15 10.37 8.90
CA GLN A 21 -14.70 11.44 9.75
C GLN A 21 -13.86 11.73 11.00
N SER A 22 -13.31 10.71 11.65
CA SER A 22 -12.47 10.89 12.85
C SER A 22 -11.02 11.20 12.48
N GLY A 23 -10.57 10.73 11.31
CA GLY A 23 -9.18 10.75 10.88
C GLY A 23 -8.28 9.77 11.65
N ILE A 24 -8.75 9.20 12.76
CA ILE A 24 -8.01 8.31 13.67
C ILE A 24 -8.55 6.88 13.55
N ILE A 25 -7.64 5.92 13.36
CA ILE A 25 -7.91 4.49 13.26
C ILE A 25 -7.61 3.78 14.59
N ASP A 26 -6.47 4.08 15.23
CA ASP A 26 -6.13 3.57 16.56
C ASP A 26 -5.67 4.72 17.48
N PRO A 27 -6.48 5.10 18.48
CA PRO A 27 -6.15 6.20 19.38
C PRO A 27 -5.03 5.87 20.37
N ILE A 28 -4.72 4.59 20.62
CA ILE A 28 -3.66 4.21 21.58
C ILE A 28 -2.29 4.45 20.97
N SER A 29 -2.08 4.02 19.71
CA SER A 29 -0.85 4.29 18.97
C SER A 29 -0.82 5.67 18.32
N GLY A 30 -1.98 6.32 18.15
CA GLY A 30 -2.13 7.56 17.39
C GLY A 30 -2.18 7.33 15.88
N PHE A 31 -2.36 6.08 15.43
CA PHE A 31 -2.40 5.72 14.01
C PHE A 31 -3.61 6.34 13.30
N THR A 32 -3.33 7.09 12.24
CA THR A 32 -4.31 7.87 11.49
C THR A 32 -4.62 7.27 10.12
N THR A 33 -5.71 7.76 9.52
CA THR A 33 -6.04 7.51 8.12
C THR A 33 -4.95 7.99 7.16
N SER A 34 -4.24 9.07 7.49
CA SER A 34 -3.09 9.55 6.72
C SER A 34 -1.92 8.57 6.77
N ASP A 35 -1.62 8.01 7.93
CA ASP A 35 -0.57 6.99 8.08
C ASP A 35 -0.90 5.73 7.27
N ALA A 36 -2.17 5.31 7.30
CA ALA A 36 -2.64 4.20 6.47
C ALA A 36 -2.49 4.48 4.97
N ALA A 37 -2.82 5.69 4.51
CA ALA A 37 -2.66 6.10 3.12
C ALA A 37 -1.17 6.10 2.69
N LEU A 38 -0.27 6.54 3.57
CA LEU A 38 1.17 6.48 3.33
C LEU A 38 1.65 5.03 3.18
N LEU A 39 1.25 4.13 4.08
CA LEU A 39 1.62 2.71 4.01
C LEU A 39 1.12 2.03 2.73
N ILE A 40 -0.11 2.36 2.29
CA ILE A 40 -0.65 1.86 1.01
C ILE A 40 0.25 2.32 -0.14
N GLY A 41 0.57 3.61 -0.20
CA GLY A 41 1.43 4.17 -1.24
C GLY A 41 2.85 3.59 -1.23
N GLU A 42 3.43 3.32 -0.05
CA GLU A 42 4.73 2.66 0.07
C GLU A 42 4.73 1.24 -0.50
N ILE A 43 3.66 0.47 -0.25
CA ILE A 43 3.50 -0.88 -0.79
C ILE A 43 3.38 -0.84 -2.31
N GLU A 44 2.58 0.08 -2.85
CA GLU A 44 2.41 0.25 -4.30
C GLU A 44 3.71 0.67 -4.98
N LEU A 45 4.46 1.61 -4.36
CA LEU A 45 5.75 2.06 -4.87
C LEU A 45 6.79 0.93 -4.86
N ALA A 46 6.90 0.19 -3.77
CA ALA A 46 7.80 -0.96 -3.66
C ALA A 46 7.44 -2.07 -4.66
N ASP A 47 6.17 -2.21 -5.02
CA ASP A 47 5.75 -3.13 -6.07
C ASP A 47 6.08 -2.62 -7.47
N ALA A 48 5.89 -1.33 -7.73
CA ALA A 48 6.24 -0.69 -8.99
C ALA A 48 7.76 -0.79 -9.26
N GLN A 49 8.58 -0.51 -8.24
CA GLN A 49 10.04 -0.64 -8.32
C GLN A 49 10.47 -2.07 -8.64
N ARG A 50 9.92 -3.08 -7.95
CA ARG A 50 10.20 -4.49 -8.26
C ARG A 50 9.87 -4.87 -9.69
N ARG A 51 8.74 -4.41 -10.22
CA ARG A 51 8.40 -4.64 -11.63
C ARG A 51 9.41 -3.99 -12.57
N MET A 52 9.92 -2.80 -12.27
CA MET A 52 10.94 -2.15 -13.10
C MET A 52 12.26 -2.92 -13.08
N GLU A 53 12.67 -3.42 -11.92
CA GLU A 53 13.88 -4.25 -11.76
C GLU A 53 13.74 -5.58 -12.53
N ASP A 54 12.59 -6.24 -12.45
CA ASP A 54 12.30 -7.50 -13.17
C ASP A 54 12.23 -7.31 -14.71
N HIS A 55 11.97 -6.10 -15.20
CA HIS A 55 11.88 -5.78 -16.63
C HIS A 55 13.14 -5.07 -17.16
N SER A 56 14.23 -5.01 -16.39
CA SER A 56 15.49 -4.52 -16.91
C SER A 56 15.91 -5.42 -18.08
N PRO A 57 16.09 -4.88 -19.31
CA PRO A 57 16.50 -5.70 -20.43
C PRO A 57 17.83 -6.35 -20.05
N HIS A 58 17.86 -7.68 -20.12
CA HIS A 58 19.12 -8.38 -20.12
C HIS A 58 19.87 -7.84 -21.34
N ASP A 59 20.90 -7.03 -21.12
CA ASP A 59 21.86 -6.70 -22.18
C ASP A 59 22.52 -8.03 -22.55
N ASP A 60 21.92 -8.72 -23.52
CA ASP A 60 22.51 -9.86 -24.21
C ASP A 60 23.75 -9.34 -24.95
N ALA A 61 24.91 -9.51 -24.33
CA ALA A 61 26.23 -9.22 -24.87
C ALA A 61 26.77 -10.38 -25.72
#